data_AF-A0A9P6MUR9-F1
#
_entry.id   AF-A0A9P6MUR9-F1
#
_cell.length_a   1.000
_cell.length_b   1.000
_cell.length_c   1.000
_cell.angle_alpha   90.00
_cell.angle_beta   90.00
_cell.angle_gamma   90.00
#
_symmetry.space_group_name_H-M   'P 1'
#
loop_
_entity.id
_entity.type
_entity.pdbx_description
1 polymer ?
#
loop_
_entity_poly.entity_id
_entity_poly.type
_entity_poly.pdbx_seq_one_letter_code
_entity_poly.pdbx_strand_id
1 'polypeptide(L)'
;MSISIFDLPHILEQIGSHLSRKDISSCSLVCFHWNRVFEPLCWRYFELGNKIDCSRLLEQPRSLEIFRERAPTIQSLTVHNSTNLGQLVEFLQKTPGIFSKKLVRLVIESKDFPGPSAAFDVMIKLLSITQDHLLHLEANIHGIPQMSQIFDGQLETSFRSLESLKTIVLKGQYEIVGPSLAALLRHCPVSVESLIIDYPMREVYEPVSRWNIIATAPALGNMLTDDERLTLFWQDALPTNIRTLQLPRSIRKNEQVALIPFLRYRCPKLTTWEPVSTVRPISGSQLAEAINLSCPNLENLVFDGLSIERVGGGFDGGMDMEDFLRSCSSLERLETTYSEPNNFSTGQGATGTMWIRDKPLSTRQSLTLTSALTSTPTSTPTSTPTWVWACRTTLTHLDATFYMYRNVSDKGRFRKQIEQTYRKLGQLEALVELRLGCCCRCYGPKLADCQHYLYSAENGAAEILQGRDRQKQEQQQQQQPEQERGEGQEGDDDEVILDMSLETGLGHLAGLKRMRFLSIGRIQGHKIGYAELEWMRRNWP
;
A
#
# COMPACT_ATOMS: atom_id res chain seq x y z
N MET A 1 -5.69 -57.39 4.00
CA MET A 1 -5.22 -56.17 4.70
C MET A 1 -6.04 -55.01 4.18
N SER A 2 -6.68 -54.22 5.04
CA SER A 2 -7.39 -53.02 4.63
C SER A 2 -6.38 -51.95 4.23
N ILE A 3 -6.46 -51.46 2.98
CA ILE A 3 -5.65 -50.32 2.53
C ILE A 3 -6.16 -49.09 3.27
N SER A 4 -5.28 -48.40 4.01
CA SER A 4 -5.63 -47.13 4.64
C SER A 4 -5.81 -46.08 3.55
N ILE A 5 -6.74 -45.14 3.74
CA ILE A 5 -6.90 -44.00 2.82
C ILE A 5 -5.60 -43.18 2.69
N PHE A 6 -4.74 -43.22 3.71
CA PHE A 6 -3.43 -42.56 3.73
C PHE A 6 -2.32 -43.34 3.00
N ASP A 7 -2.62 -44.54 2.48
CA ASP A 7 -1.71 -45.29 1.62
C ASP A 7 -1.87 -44.90 0.14
N LEU A 8 -2.80 -43.99 -0.18
CA LEU A 8 -3.04 -43.47 -1.53
C LEU A 8 -2.20 -42.21 -1.77
N PRO A 9 -1.18 -42.25 -2.66
CA PRO A 9 -0.28 -41.11 -2.87
C PRO A 9 -1.00 -39.83 -3.29
N HIS A 10 -2.00 -39.93 -4.15
CA HIS A 10 -2.79 -38.78 -4.62
C HIS A 10 -3.52 -38.05 -3.50
N ILE A 11 -3.98 -38.76 -2.46
CA ILE A 11 -4.62 -38.14 -1.28
C ILE A 11 -3.57 -37.38 -0.46
N LEU A 12 -2.39 -37.97 -0.25
CA LEU A 12 -1.29 -37.32 0.45
C LEU A 12 -0.76 -36.09 -0.32
N GLU A 13 -0.72 -36.14 -1.66
CA GLU A 13 -0.35 -35.00 -2.50
C GLU A 13 -1.35 -33.84 -2.39
N GLN A 14 -2.66 -34.14 -2.39
CA GLN A 14 -3.71 -33.15 -2.18
C GLN A 14 -3.60 -32.52 -0.78
N ILE A 15 -3.43 -33.34 0.26
CA ILE A 15 -3.16 -32.84 1.62
C ILE A 15 -1.92 -31.93 1.61
N GLY A 16 -0.81 -32.40 1.02
CA GLY A 16 0.45 -31.65 0.95
C GLY A 16 0.34 -30.30 0.27
N SER A 17 -0.60 -30.13 -0.67
CA SER A 17 -0.85 -28.83 -1.33
C SER A 17 -1.50 -27.77 -0.41
N HIS A 18 -2.08 -28.20 0.71
CA HIS A 18 -2.72 -27.35 1.71
C HIS A 18 -1.92 -27.22 3.01
N LEU A 19 -0.82 -27.95 3.14
CA LEU A 19 0.02 -27.93 4.33
C LEU A 19 1.05 -26.79 4.27
N SER A 20 1.40 -26.25 5.44
CA SER A 20 2.54 -25.34 5.54
C SER A 20 3.86 -26.10 5.30
N ARG A 21 4.94 -25.38 4.96
CA ARG A 21 6.26 -26.00 4.76
C ARG A 21 6.74 -26.78 5.99
N LYS A 22 6.43 -26.27 7.19
CA LYS A 22 6.76 -26.92 8.47
C LYS A 22 5.98 -28.22 8.63
N ASP A 23 4.71 -28.23 8.24
CA ASP A 23 3.87 -29.43 8.32
C ASP A 23 4.30 -30.45 7.28
N ILE A 24 4.60 -30.06 6.04
CA ILE A 24 5.16 -30.95 5.00
C ILE A 24 6.44 -31.62 5.50
N SER A 25 7.36 -30.85 6.09
CA SER A 25 8.57 -31.41 6.68
C SER A 25 8.26 -32.39 7.80
N SER A 26 7.26 -32.13 8.64
CA SER A 26 6.85 -33.02 9.74
C SER A 26 6.20 -34.30 9.20
N CYS A 27 5.34 -34.19 8.19
CA CYS A 27 4.70 -35.30 7.50
C CYS A 27 5.73 -36.21 6.82
N SER A 28 6.80 -35.65 6.25
CA SER A 28 7.86 -36.46 5.64
C SER A 28 8.63 -37.34 6.64
N LEU A 29 8.48 -37.10 7.95
CA LEU A 29 9.12 -37.89 9.01
C LEU A 29 8.20 -38.94 9.64
N VAL A 30 6.92 -39.00 9.28
CA VAL A 30 5.93 -39.90 9.91
C VAL A 30 6.25 -41.37 9.63
N CYS A 31 6.41 -41.74 8.36
CA CYS A 31 6.76 -43.10 7.95
C CYS A 31 7.38 -43.08 6.55
N PHE A 32 7.91 -44.22 6.11
CA PHE A 32 8.55 -44.35 4.79
C PHE A 32 7.61 -43.98 3.62
N HIS A 33 6.33 -44.37 3.69
CA HIS A 33 5.36 -44.06 2.64
C HIS A 33 5.09 -42.56 2.54
N TRP A 34 4.90 -41.89 3.69
CA TRP A 34 4.71 -40.45 3.75
C TRP A 34 5.96 -39.70 3.31
N ASN A 35 7.15 -40.16 3.73
CA ASN A 35 8.41 -39.61 3.26
C ASN A 35 8.48 -39.58 1.73
N ARG A 36 8.15 -40.70 1.06
CA ARG A 36 8.18 -40.80 -0.40
C ARG A 36 7.27 -39.77 -1.10
N VAL A 37 6.15 -39.39 -0.50
CA VAL A 37 5.21 -38.41 -1.08
C VAL A 37 5.57 -36.97 -0.70
N PHE A 38 5.89 -36.71 0.56
CA PHE A 38 6.14 -35.36 1.07
C PHE A 38 7.58 -34.87 0.84
N GLU A 39 8.57 -35.76 0.73
CA GLU A 39 9.96 -35.37 0.51
C GLU A 39 10.14 -34.56 -0.80
N PRO A 40 9.58 -34.95 -1.96
CA PRO A 40 9.57 -34.10 -3.15
C PRO A 40 8.88 -32.74 -2.94
N LEU A 41 7.86 -32.67 -2.07
CA LEU A 41 7.17 -31.41 -1.76
C LEU A 41 8.04 -30.47 -0.91
N CYS A 42 8.92 -31.02 -0.05
CA CYS A 42 9.93 -30.23 0.68
C CYS A 42 10.86 -29.48 -0.28
N TRP A 43 11.13 -30.05 -1.47
CA TRP A 43 12.03 -29.47 -2.47
C TRP A 43 11.35 -28.49 -3.43
N ARG A 44 10.00 -28.42 -3.49
CA ARG A 44 9.31 -27.44 -4.35
C ARG A 44 9.66 -26.00 -3.97
N TYR A 45 9.96 -25.76 -2.70
CA TYR A 45 10.37 -24.47 -2.16
C TYR A 45 11.77 -24.61 -1.58
N PHE A 46 12.75 -24.10 -2.31
CA PHE A 46 14.14 -24.13 -1.88
C PHE A 46 14.59 -22.73 -1.48
N GLU A 47 15.21 -22.64 -0.32
CA GLU A 47 15.64 -21.38 0.27
C GLU A 47 17.12 -21.48 0.59
N LEU A 48 17.91 -20.72 -0.15
CA LEU A 48 19.32 -20.47 0.12
C LEU A 48 19.38 -19.23 1.01
N GLY A 49 20.02 -19.30 2.17
CA GLY A 49 20.02 -18.16 3.08
C GLY A 49 20.99 -18.35 4.22
N ASN A 50 20.88 -17.55 5.27
CA ASN A 50 21.86 -17.50 6.37
C ASN A 50 22.15 -18.87 7.01
N LYS A 51 21.21 -19.83 6.94
CA LYS A 51 21.38 -21.19 7.47
C LYS A 51 22.06 -22.16 6.49
N ILE A 52 21.84 -21.99 5.20
CA ILE A 52 22.41 -22.83 4.14
C ILE A 52 23.31 -21.95 3.30
N ASP A 53 24.58 -21.90 3.69
CA ASP A 53 25.60 -21.21 2.92
C ASP A 53 25.75 -21.91 1.56
N CYS A 54 25.58 -21.15 0.48
CA CYS A 54 25.77 -21.66 -0.87
C CYS A 54 27.15 -22.30 -1.03
N SER A 55 28.19 -21.72 -0.43
CA SER A 55 29.54 -22.30 -0.50
C SER A 55 29.56 -23.71 0.10
N ARG A 56 28.99 -23.92 1.29
CA ARG A 56 28.90 -25.25 1.91
C ARG A 56 28.09 -26.25 1.09
N LEU A 57 26.99 -25.81 0.48
CA LEU A 57 26.18 -26.65 -0.41
C LEU A 57 27.00 -27.12 -1.62
N LEU A 58 27.82 -26.23 -2.18
CA LEU A 58 28.65 -26.48 -3.37
C LEU A 58 29.96 -27.21 -3.05
N GLU A 59 30.54 -27.02 -1.87
CA GLU A 59 31.79 -27.62 -1.43
C GLU A 59 31.64 -29.09 -1.01
N GLN A 60 30.48 -29.47 -0.45
CA GLN A 60 30.24 -30.84 -0.01
C GLN A 60 29.68 -31.70 -1.17
N PRO A 61 30.42 -32.71 -1.67
CA PRO A 61 30.00 -33.48 -2.85
C PRO A 61 28.64 -34.14 -2.69
N ARG A 62 28.34 -34.66 -1.49
CA ARG A 62 27.06 -35.32 -1.18
C ARG A 62 25.89 -34.33 -1.19
N SER A 63 26.08 -33.14 -0.64
CA SER A 63 25.04 -32.10 -0.61
C SER A 63 24.77 -31.56 -2.03
N LEU A 64 25.83 -31.42 -2.83
CA LEU A 64 25.74 -31.04 -4.24
C LEU A 64 25.02 -32.09 -5.09
N GLU A 65 25.31 -33.37 -4.86
CA GLU A 65 24.64 -34.49 -5.55
C GLU A 65 23.14 -34.49 -5.24
N ILE A 66 22.76 -34.40 -3.96
CA ILE A 66 21.36 -34.28 -3.55
C ILE A 66 20.70 -33.05 -4.20
N PHE A 67 21.38 -31.90 -4.20
CA PHE A 67 20.86 -30.70 -4.84
C PHE A 67 20.64 -30.92 -6.34
N ARG A 68 21.59 -31.53 -7.06
CA ARG A 68 21.45 -31.82 -8.50
C ARG A 68 20.28 -32.76 -8.80
N GLU A 69 20.10 -33.79 -8.00
CA GLU A 69 18.98 -34.73 -8.15
C GLU A 69 17.62 -34.05 -7.92
N ARG A 70 17.57 -33.09 -6.99
CA ARG A 70 16.32 -32.49 -6.52
C ARG A 70 16.01 -31.12 -7.14
N ALA A 71 16.99 -30.43 -7.68
CA ALA A 71 16.82 -29.14 -8.35
C ALA A 71 15.78 -29.14 -9.48
N PRO A 72 15.63 -30.22 -10.27
CA PRO A 72 14.54 -30.35 -11.23
C PRO A 72 13.13 -30.26 -10.63
N THR A 73 12.96 -30.46 -9.33
CA THR A 73 11.66 -30.39 -8.65
C THR A 73 11.37 -29.03 -8.00
N ILE A 74 12.38 -28.15 -7.94
CA ILE A 74 12.25 -26.81 -7.35
C ILE A 74 11.34 -25.96 -8.24
N GLN A 75 10.31 -25.38 -7.62
CA GLN A 75 9.35 -24.46 -8.27
C GLN A 75 9.54 -23.02 -7.81
N SER A 76 9.96 -22.83 -6.56
CA SER A 76 10.28 -21.53 -5.98
C SER A 76 11.68 -21.58 -5.38
N LEU A 77 12.57 -20.74 -5.89
CA LEU A 77 13.90 -20.53 -5.35
C LEU A 77 13.94 -19.17 -4.64
N THR A 78 14.28 -19.16 -3.36
CA THR A 78 14.54 -17.92 -2.62
C THR A 78 16.00 -17.89 -2.23
N VAL A 79 16.68 -16.76 -2.46
CA VAL A 79 18.09 -16.59 -2.13
C VAL A 79 18.27 -15.36 -1.24
N HIS A 80 18.65 -15.56 0.02
CA HIS A 80 18.88 -14.53 1.02
C HIS A 80 20.38 -14.27 1.24
N ASN A 81 20.77 -12.99 1.38
CA ASN A 81 22.03 -12.49 1.99
C ASN A 81 23.28 -13.35 1.77
N SER A 82 23.42 -13.91 0.58
CA SER A 82 24.49 -14.83 0.27
C SER A 82 25.64 -14.01 -0.30
N THR A 83 26.69 -13.81 0.50
CA THR A 83 27.99 -13.30 0.04
C THR A 83 28.55 -14.14 -1.11
N ASN A 84 28.03 -15.36 -1.29
CA ASN A 84 28.42 -16.34 -2.29
C ASN A 84 27.43 -16.45 -3.47
N LEU A 85 26.58 -15.45 -3.70
CA LEU A 85 25.66 -15.44 -4.84
C LEU A 85 26.39 -15.59 -6.19
N GLY A 86 27.61 -15.05 -6.29
CA GLY A 86 28.47 -15.25 -7.45
C GLY A 86 28.84 -16.72 -7.68
N GLN A 87 29.14 -17.49 -6.63
CA GLN A 87 29.44 -18.92 -6.74
C GLN A 87 28.21 -19.73 -7.16
N LEU A 88 27.03 -19.37 -6.63
CA LEU A 88 25.77 -20.00 -7.06
C LEU A 88 25.53 -19.75 -8.55
N VAL A 89 25.68 -18.51 -8.99
CA VAL A 89 25.55 -18.17 -10.41
C VAL A 89 26.55 -18.95 -11.26
N GLU A 90 27.82 -18.98 -10.89
CA GLU A 90 28.85 -19.71 -11.63
C GLU A 90 28.53 -21.21 -11.70
N PHE A 91 28.06 -21.79 -10.59
CA PHE A 91 27.62 -23.18 -10.55
C PHE A 91 26.43 -23.43 -11.48
N LEU A 92 25.40 -22.59 -11.42
CA LEU A 92 24.21 -22.72 -12.25
C LEU A 92 24.54 -22.55 -13.74
N GLN A 93 25.48 -21.66 -14.09
CA GLN A 93 25.98 -21.49 -15.45
C GLN A 93 26.74 -22.73 -15.95
N LYS A 94 27.52 -23.37 -15.09
CA LYS A 94 28.22 -24.64 -15.40
C LYS A 94 27.28 -25.84 -15.48
N THR A 95 26.05 -25.71 -14.98
CA THR A 95 25.07 -26.79 -14.91
C THR A 95 23.75 -26.39 -15.58
N PRO A 96 23.77 -26.10 -16.89
CA PRO A 96 22.57 -25.63 -17.59
C PRO A 96 21.45 -26.69 -17.51
N GLY A 97 20.21 -26.24 -17.31
CA GLY A 97 19.05 -27.11 -17.17
C GLY A 97 18.92 -27.81 -15.81
N ILE A 98 19.74 -27.45 -14.82
CA ILE A 98 19.64 -27.99 -13.45
C ILE A 98 18.27 -27.72 -12.83
N PHE A 99 17.71 -26.53 -13.06
CA PHE A 99 16.30 -26.31 -12.86
C PHE A 99 15.58 -26.87 -14.07
N SER A 100 14.66 -27.80 -13.82
CA SER A 100 13.78 -28.23 -14.90
C SER A 100 12.90 -27.06 -15.35
N LYS A 101 12.06 -27.33 -16.33
CA LYS A 101 11.00 -26.44 -16.83
C LYS A 101 9.91 -26.06 -15.80
N LYS A 102 10.22 -26.13 -14.50
CA LYS A 102 9.32 -25.98 -13.36
C LYS A 102 9.67 -24.83 -12.43
N LEU A 103 10.82 -24.16 -12.57
CA LEU A 103 11.10 -23.00 -11.74
C LEU A 103 10.20 -21.84 -12.18
N VAL A 104 9.17 -21.58 -11.37
CA VAL A 104 8.12 -20.60 -11.63
C VAL A 104 8.38 -19.29 -10.90
N ARG A 105 9.02 -19.37 -9.72
CA ARG A 105 9.25 -18.21 -8.84
C ARG A 105 10.71 -18.11 -8.43
N LEU A 106 11.30 -16.93 -8.61
CA LEU A 106 12.64 -16.57 -8.13
C LEU A 106 12.52 -15.37 -7.21
N VAL A 107 13.02 -15.52 -5.99
CA VAL A 107 13.12 -14.45 -5.00
C VAL A 107 14.57 -14.22 -4.65
N ILE A 108 15.04 -12.98 -4.75
CA ILE A 108 16.38 -12.58 -4.36
C ILE A 108 16.22 -11.54 -3.26
N GLU A 109 16.67 -11.87 -2.05
CA GLU A 109 16.74 -10.95 -0.93
C GLU A 109 18.20 -10.71 -0.58
N SER A 110 18.64 -9.46 -0.56
CA SER A 110 19.99 -9.16 -0.13
C SER A 110 20.09 -7.81 0.56
N LYS A 111 20.64 -7.84 1.77
CA LYS A 111 20.92 -6.69 2.62
C LYS A 111 22.36 -6.21 2.50
N ASP A 112 23.27 -7.10 2.13
CA ASP A 112 24.72 -6.93 2.38
C ASP A 112 25.55 -7.11 1.09
N PHE A 113 25.11 -6.58 -0.05
CA PHE A 113 25.95 -6.64 -1.25
C PHE A 113 27.15 -5.69 -1.13
N PRO A 114 28.38 -6.13 -1.51
CA PRO A 114 29.58 -5.28 -1.56
C PRO A 114 29.45 -4.11 -2.55
N GLY A 115 28.39 -4.13 -3.35
CA GLY A 115 27.97 -3.02 -4.19
C GLY A 115 26.70 -3.42 -4.94
N PRO A 116 25.82 -2.46 -5.22
CA PRO A 116 24.53 -2.76 -5.81
C PRO A 116 24.63 -3.24 -7.28
N SER A 117 25.74 -2.97 -7.97
CA SER A 117 26.05 -3.54 -9.31
C SER A 117 26.11 -5.05 -9.28
N ALA A 118 26.85 -5.61 -8.32
CA ALA A 118 27.05 -7.05 -8.23
C ALA A 118 25.71 -7.78 -7.99
N ALA A 119 24.80 -7.18 -7.23
CA ALA A 119 23.47 -7.73 -6.99
C ALA A 119 22.66 -7.88 -8.28
N PHE A 120 22.67 -6.82 -9.08
CA PHE A 120 21.93 -6.77 -10.32
C PHE A 120 22.57 -7.71 -11.35
N ASP A 121 23.89 -7.70 -11.49
CA ASP A 121 24.61 -8.61 -12.39
C ASP A 121 24.33 -10.08 -12.06
N VAL A 122 24.31 -10.42 -10.77
CA VAL A 122 23.91 -11.75 -10.30
C VAL A 122 22.47 -12.04 -10.70
N MET A 123 21.53 -11.13 -10.45
CA MET A 123 20.14 -11.29 -10.86
C MET A 123 20.03 -11.54 -12.36
N ILE A 124 20.77 -10.81 -13.19
CA ILE A 124 20.72 -10.95 -14.65
C ILE A 124 21.24 -12.30 -15.10
N LYS A 125 22.35 -12.74 -14.50
CA LYS A 125 22.90 -14.07 -14.75
C LYS A 125 21.97 -15.18 -14.26
N LEU A 126 21.24 -14.99 -13.16
CA LEU A 126 20.23 -15.96 -12.71
C LEU A 126 19.02 -15.99 -13.66
N LEU A 127 18.58 -14.82 -14.12
CA LEU A 127 17.50 -14.70 -15.09
C LEU A 127 17.87 -15.39 -16.40
N SER A 128 19.11 -15.24 -16.86
CA SER A 128 19.55 -15.89 -18.11
C SER A 128 19.58 -17.42 -18.03
N ILE A 129 19.66 -17.98 -16.83
CA ILE A 129 19.61 -19.44 -16.61
C ILE A 129 18.17 -19.95 -16.50
N THR A 130 17.20 -19.07 -16.21
CA THR A 130 15.83 -19.45 -15.81
C THR A 130 14.74 -18.98 -16.78
N GLN A 131 15.13 -18.57 -17.99
CA GLN A 131 14.31 -17.77 -18.91
C GLN A 131 12.96 -18.39 -19.29
N ASP A 132 12.93 -19.68 -19.65
CA ASP A 132 11.78 -20.28 -20.33
C ASP A 132 10.50 -20.38 -19.47
N HIS A 133 10.63 -20.40 -18.14
CA HIS A 133 9.52 -20.79 -17.24
C HIS A 133 9.28 -19.85 -16.06
N LEU A 134 10.14 -18.86 -15.86
CA LEU A 134 10.01 -17.95 -14.75
C LEU A 134 8.76 -17.07 -14.96
N LEU A 135 7.75 -17.24 -14.10
CA LEU A 135 6.52 -16.43 -14.13
C LEU A 135 6.58 -15.27 -13.14
N HIS A 136 7.35 -15.41 -12.06
CA HIS A 136 7.42 -14.43 -10.98
C HIS A 136 8.86 -14.18 -10.53
N LEU A 137 9.29 -12.92 -10.64
CA LEU A 137 10.56 -12.43 -10.12
C LEU A 137 10.29 -11.46 -8.97
N GLU A 138 10.89 -11.72 -7.82
CA GLU A 138 10.92 -10.78 -6.70
C GLU A 138 12.38 -10.49 -6.33
N ALA A 139 12.79 -9.24 -6.36
CA ALA A 139 14.14 -8.80 -6.01
C ALA A 139 14.04 -7.73 -4.93
N ASN A 140 14.32 -8.12 -3.69
CA ASN A 140 14.48 -7.24 -2.55
C ASN A 140 15.96 -6.93 -2.35
N ILE A 141 16.47 -5.91 -3.03
CA ILE A 141 17.89 -5.57 -3.05
C ILE A 141 18.10 -4.27 -2.27
N HIS A 142 18.85 -4.35 -1.18
CA HIS A 142 19.35 -3.19 -0.47
C HIS A 142 20.47 -2.55 -1.29
N GLY A 143 20.07 -1.72 -2.26
CA GLY A 143 20.97 -0.97 -3.11
C GLY A 143 20.63 -1.22 -4.57
N ILE A 144 20.07 -0.23 -5.27
CA ILE A 144 20.14 -0.22 -6.73
C ILE A 144 21.39 0.59 -7.08
N PRO A 145 22.24 0.08 -7.99
CA PRO A 145 23.40 0.83 -8.42
C PRO A 145 22.94 2.09 -9.14
N GLN A 146 23.82 3.08 -9.29
CA GLN A 146 23.56 4.09 -10.32
C GLN A 146 23.52 3.34 -11.67
N MET A 147 22.32 2.90 -12.09
CA MET A 147 22.19 1.92 -13.17
C MET A 147 22.52 2.50 -14.53
N SER A 148 22.81 3.81 -14.63
CA SER A 148 23.24 4.44 -15.87
C SER A 148 24.44 3.76 -16.53
N GLN A 149 25.23 2.97 -15.79
CA GLN A 149 26.34 2.16 -16.32
C GLN A 149 26.01 0.67 -16.53
N ILE A 150 24.93 0.14 -15.96
CA ILE A 150 24.66 -1.31 -15.91
C ILE A 150 23.60 -1.74 -16.93
N PHE A 151 22.83 -0.80 -17.49
CA PHE A 151 22.07 -1.04 -18.71
C PHE A 151 23.00 -1.09 -19.95
N ASP A 152 24.14 -1.77 -19.82
CA ASP A 152 24.82 -2.37 -20.95
C ASP A 152 23.83 -3.32 -21.64
N GLY A 153 23.94 -3.50 -22.96
CA GLY A 153 22.98 -4.28 -23.77
C GLY A 153 22.72 -5.73 -23.31
N GLN A 154 23.48 -6.24 -22.34
CA GLN A 154 23.22 -7.51 -21.65
C GLN A 154 21.88 -7.53 -20.90
N LEU A 155 21.50 -6.43 -20.25
CA LEU A 155 20.22 -6.41 -19.54
C LEU A 155 19.05 -6.45 -20.51
N GLU A 156 19.13 -5.63 -21.55
CA GLU A 156 18.12 -5.57 -22.60
C GLU A 156 17.90 -6.94 -23.23
N THR A 157 18.98 -7.64 -23.59
CA THR A 157 18.90 -9.00 -24.14
C THR A 157 18.33 -10.00 -23.14
N SER A 158 18.71 -9.90 -21.86
CA SER A 158 18.25 -10.80 -20.80
C SER A 158 16.80 -10.57 -20.39
N PHE A 159 16.29 -9.33 -20.42
CA PHE A 159 14.89 -9.06 -20.13
C PHE A 159 14.00 -9.42 -21.32
N ARG A 160 14.44 -9.14 -22.55
CA ARG A 160 13.68 -9.49 -23.76
C ARG A 160 13.45 -11.00 -23.91
N SER A 161 14.35 -11.84 -23.40
CA SER A 161 14.20 -13.30 -23.42
C SER A 161 13.26 -13.87 -22.35
N LEU A 162 12.78 -13.06 -21.39
CA LEU A 162 11.86 -13.49 -20.33
C LEU A 162 10.40 -13.49 -20.82
N GLU A 163 10.13 -14.22 -21.90
CA GLU A 163 8.83 -14.27 -22.56
C GLU A 163 7.70 -14.81 -21.67
N SER A 164 8.03 -15.60 -20.65
CA SER A 164 7.05 -16.18 -19.71
C SER A 164 6.79 -15.31 -18.47
N LEU A 165 7.59 -14.27 -18.24
CA LEU A 165 7.55 -13.50 -16.99
C LEU A 165 6.30 -12.65 -16.87
N LYS A 166 5.45 -12.94 -15.87
CA LYS A 166 4.18 -12.26 -15.63
C LYS A 166 4.27 -11.20 -14.54
N THR A 167 5.11 -11.43 -13.54
CA THR A 167 5.18 -10.56 -12.37
C THR A 167 6.62 -10.20 -12.05
N ILE A 168 6.87 -8.91 -11.90
CA ILE A 168 8.14 -8.35 -11.43
C ILE A 168 7.84 -7.54 -10.17
N VAL A 169 8.54 -7.87 -9.09
CA VAL A 169 8.48 -7.16 -7.82
C VAL A 169 9.89 -6.74 -7.45
N LEU A 170 10.20 -5.46 -7.55
CA LEU A 170 11.50 -4.93 -7.14
C LEU A 170 11.26 -4.09 -5.88
N LYS A 171 11.90 -4.46 -4.78
CA LYS A 171 11.81 -3.78 -3.49
C LYS A 171 13.20 -3.39 -3.00
N GLY A 172 13.32 -2.29 -2.28
CA GLY A 172 14.54 -2.02 -1.55
C GLY A 172 14.54 -0.69 -0.84
N GLN A 173 15.56 -0.50 0.00
CA GLN A 173 15.67 0.68 0.86
C GLN A 173 16.43 1.84 0.22
N TYR A 174 17.11 1.59 -0.91
CA TYR A 174 17.97 2.57 -1.54
C TYR A 174 17.26 3.28 -2.67
N GLU A 175 17.75 4.46 -2.98
CA GLU A 175 17.07 5.31 -3.91
C GLU A 175 17.32 4.88 -5.36
N ILE A 176 16.27 4.68 -6.16
CA ILE A 176 16.39 4.52 -7.62
C ILE A 176 16.44 5.89 -8.29
N VAL A 177 17.32 6.06 -9.28
CA VAL A 177 17.41 7.30 -10.07
C VAL A 177 16.52 7.19 -11.31
N GLY A 178 15.97 8.33 -11.76
CA GLY A 178 15.09 8.42 -12.93
C GLY A 178 15.58 7.67 -14.19
N PRO A 179 16.86 7.80 -14.61
CA PRO A 179 17.38 7.06 -15.77
C PRO A 179 17.27 5.53 -15.61
N SER A 180 17.59 5.01 -14.42
CA SER A 180 17.51 3.58 -14.12
C SER A 180 16.08 3.07 -14.20
N LEU A 181 15.12 3.85 -13.69
CA LEU A 181 13.71 3.53 -13.77
C LEU A 181 13.25 3.53 -15.23
N ALA A 182 13.59 4.55 -16.01
CA ALA A 182 13.21 4.64 -17.42
C ALA A 182 13.77 3.47 -18.24
N ALA A 183 15.04 3.10 -18.02
CA ALA A 183 15.65 1.97 -18.69
C ALA A 183 14.99 0.64 -18.30
N LEU A 184 14.69 0.43 -17.02
CA LEU A 184 13.95 -0.74 -16.55
C LEU A 184 12.58 -0.83 -17.23
N LEU A 185 11.84 0.27 -17.27
CA LEU A 185 10.51 0.36 -17.88
C LEU A 185 10.56 0.15 -19.40
N ARG A 186 11.59 0.67 -20.09
CA ARG A 186 11.80 0.47 -21.54
C ARG A 186 12.03 -1.00 -21.89
N HIS A 187 12.85 -1.69 -21.10
CA HIS A 187 13.21 -3.08 -21.37
C HIS A 187 12.31 -4.10 -20.67
N CYS A 188 11.24 -3.65 -20.01
CA CYS A 188 10.27 -4.55 -19.39
C CYS A 188 9.71 -5.54 -20.44
N PRO A 189 9.67 -6.87 -20.14
CA PRO A 189 9.17 -7.87 -21.08
C PRO A 189 7.69 -7.60 -21.43
N VAL A 190 7.32 -7.91 -22.67
CA VAL A 190 5.93 -7.72 -23.17
C VAL A 190 4.93 -8.57 -22.37
N SER A 191 5.37 -9.72 -21.85
CA SER A 191 4.58 -10.67 -21.07
C SER A 191 4.21 -10.22 -19.66
N VAL A 192 4.87 -9.18 -19.12
CA VAL A 192 4.62 -8.73 -17.75
C VAL A 192 3.21 -8.19 -17.62
N GLU A 193 2.46 -8.74 -16.66
CA GLU A 193 1.09 -8.36 -16.29
C GLU A 193 1.08 -7.51 -15.00
N SER A 194 2.06 -7.69 -14.11
CA SER A 194 2.15 -6.95 -12.84
C SER A 194 3.59 -6.48 -12.61
N LEU A 195 3.77 -5.17 -12.48
CA LEU A 195 5.06 -4.55 -12.18
C LEU A 195 4.94 -3.76 -10.88
N ILE A 196 5.72 -4.15 -9.88
CA ILE A 196 5.77 -3.51 -8.56
C ILE A 196 7.19 -3.02 -8.33
N ILE A 197 7.36 -1.72 -8.14
CA ILE A 197 8.64 -1.07 -7.83
C ILE A 197 8.44 -0.30 -6.54
N ASP A 198 9.03 -0.78 -5.45
CA ASP A 198 8.97 -0.20 -4.12
C ASP A 198 10.38 0.15 -3.64
N TYR A 199 10.90 1.23 -4.22
CA TYR A 199 12.15 1.87 -3.83
C TYR A 199 11.87 3.33 -3.52
N PRO A 200 12.58 3.97 -2.58
CA PRO A 200 12.59 5.43 -2.53
C PRO A 200 13.22 6.00 -3.83
N MET A 201 12.90 7.24 -4.22
CA MET A 201 13.53 7.93 -5.38
C MET A 201 14.57 8.95 -4.91
N ARG A 202 15.72 9.02 -5.59
CA ARG A 202 16.88 9.82 -5.14
C ARG A 202 16.71 11.31 -5.38
N GLU A 203 17.18 12.14 -4.44
CA GLU A 203 17.24 13.62 -4.59
C GLU A 203 18.29 14.12 -5.58
N VAL A 204 18.52 13.42 -6.67
CA VAL A 204 19.50 13.87 -7.67
C VAL A 204 18.77 14.33 -8.91
N TYR A 205 18.76 15.64 -9.12
CA TYR A 205 18.38 16.24 -10.39
C TYR A 205 19.43 15.88 -11.43
N GLU A 206 19.12 14.89 -12.26
CA GLU A 206 19.85 14.64 -13.50
C GLU A 206 18.94 15.00 -14.68
N PRO A 207 19.25 16.08 -15.42
CA PRO A 207 18.47 16.44 -16.60
C PRO A 207 18.54 15.28 -17.61
N VAL A 208 17.44 15.07 -18.37
CA VAL A 208 17.34 14.04 -19.41
C VAL A 208 18.51 14.12 -20.38
N SER A 209 19.01 15.33 -20.63
CA SER A 209 20.19 15.57 -21.44
C SER A 209 21.46 14.82 -21.03
N ARG A 210 21.57 14.40 -19.76
CA ARG A 210 22.67 13.58 -19.22
C ARG A 210 22.40 12.09 -19.22
N TRP A 211 21.18 11.67 -19.55
CA TRP A 211 20.89 10.26 -19.64
C TRP A 211 21.63 9.73 -20.88
N ASN A 212 22.45 8.69 -20.72
CA ASN A 212 23.12 7.99 -21.83
C ASN A 212 22.12 7.17 -22.69
N ILE A 213 20.98 7.78 -23.02
CA ILE A 213 19.88 7.21 -23.80
C ILE A 213 20.30 6.95 -25.24
N ILE A 214 21.18 7.79 -25.78
CA ILE A 214 21.55 7.79 -27.21
C ILE A 214 23.00 7.34 -27.35
N ALA A 215 23.30 6.10 -26.98
CA ALA A 215 24.60 5.50 -27.29
C ALA A 215 24.83 5.41 -28.81
N THR A 216 23.75 5.40 -29.61
CA THR A 216 23.78 5.13 -31.06
C THR A 216 23.89 6.37 -31.95
N ALA A 217 23.75 7.59 -31.42
CA ALA A 217 23.81 8.83 -32.21
C ALA A 217 24.32 10.05 -31.41
N PRO A 218 25.58 10.02 -30.91
CA PRO A 218 26.15 11.10 -30.11
C PRO A 218 26.19 12.46 -30.83
N ALA A 219 26.23 12.47 -32.17
CA ALA A 219 26.26 13.70 -32.97
C ALA A 219 24.96 14.52 -32.92
N LEU A 220 23.80 13.88 -32.72
CA LEU A 220 22.51 14.57 -32.65
C LEU A 220 22.15 15.03 -31.23
N GLY A 221 22.83 14.48 -30.21
CA GLY A 221 22.46 14.66 -28.81
C GLY A 221 22.28 16.14 -28.45
N ASN A 222 23.25 17.00 -28.75
CA ASN A 222 23.22 18.40 -28.34
C ASN A 222 22.16 19.27 -29.04
N MET A 223 21.52 18.78 -30.11
CA MET A 223 20.52 19.56 -30.87
C MET A 223 19.08 19.23 -30.47
N LEU A 224 18.86 18.09 -29.80
CA LEU A 224 17.51 17.64 -29.44
C LEU A 224 17.10 18.17 -28.07
N THR A 225 15.85 18.63 -28.00
CA THR A 225 15.16 18.96 -26.74
C THR A 225 14.97 17.70 -25.88
N ASP A 226 14.77 17.87 -24.57
CA ASP A 226 14.57 16.73 -23.66
C ASP A 226 13.34 15.89 -24.05
N ASP A 227 12.27 16.52 -24.55
CA ASP A 227 11.06 15.84 -25.02
C ASP A 227 11.29 15.01 -26.29
N GLU A 228 12.08 15.53 -27.25
CA GLU A 228 12.48 14.77 -28.45
C GLU A 228 13.35 13.57 -28.07
N ARG A 229 14.28 13.75 -27.13
CA ARG A 229 15.12 12.66 -26.63
C ARG A 229 14.30 11.57 -25.95
N LEU A 230 13.31 11.93 -25.14
CA LEU A 230 12.40 10.96 -24.52
C LEU A 230 11.52 10.29 -25.57
N THR A 231 11.01 11.03 -26.55
CA THR A 231 10.21 10.44 -27.63
C THR A 231 11.02 9.40 -28.39
N LEU A 232 12.26 9.72 -28.77
CA LEU A 232 13.19 8.76 -29.41
C LEU A 232 13.55 7.61 -28.47
N PHE A 233 13.65 7.83 -27.16
CA PHE A 233 13.87 6.76 -26.18
C PHE A 233 12.72 5.75 -26.18
N TRP A 234 11.48 6.20 -26.32
CA TRP A 234 10.31 5.33 -26.23
C TRP A 234 9.84 4.78 -27.57
N GLN A 235 10.31 5.32 -28.70
CA GLN A 235 9.81 4.99 -30.04
C GLN A 235 9.87 3.48 -30.36
N ASP A 236 10.91 2.79 -29.90
CA ASP A 236 11.15 1.36 -30.18
C ASP A 236 10.65 0.44 -29.05
N ALA A 237 9.96 1.00 -28.05
CA ALA A 237 9.52 0.26 -26.88
C ALA A 237 8.18 -0.44 -27.17
N LEU A 238 8.18 -1.78 -27.22
CA LEU A 238 7.01 -2.62 -27.58
C LEU A 238 5.92 -2.63 -26.51
N PRO A 239 4.63 -2.42 -26.78
CA PRO A 239 3.58 -2.43 -25.75
C PRO A 239 3.63 -3.62 -24.77
N THR A 240 3.45 -3.38 -23.47
CA THR A 240 3.36 -4.43 -22.43
C THR A 240 1.93 -4.92 -22.22
N ASN A 241 1.80 -6.04 -21.50
CA ASN A 241 0.55 -6.52 -20.94
C ASN A 241 0.30 -6.04 -19.50
N ILE A 242 0.98 -5.00 -19.01
CA ILE A 242 0.87 -4.56 -17.61
C ILE A 242 -0.57 -4.14 -17.32
N ARG A 243 -1.17 -4.81 -16.34
CA ARG A 243 -2.49 -4.54 -15.77
C ARG A 243 -2.38 -3.88 -14.41
N THR A 244 -1.39 -4.28 -13.63
CA THR A 244 -1.11 -3.73 -12.30
C THR A 244 0.25 -3.05 -12.29
N LEU A 245 0.26 -1.76 -12.03
CA LEU A 245 1.47 -0.97 -11.90
C LEU A 245 1.55 -0.40 -10.48
N GLN A 246 2.64 -0.70 -9.79
CA GLN A 246 3.00 -0.07 -8.54
C GLN A 246 4.37 0.56 -8.66
N LEU A 247 4.44 1.84 -8.32
CA LEU A 247 5.66 2.63 -8.40
C LEU A 247 6.00 3.19 -7.01
N PRO A 248 7.23 3.71 -6.84
CA PRO A 248 7.63 4.40 -5.62
C PRO A 248 6.61 5.42 -5.14
N ARG A 249 6.40 5.51 -3.82
CA ARG A 249 5.47 6.49 -3.20
C ARG A 249 5.82 7.95 -3.47
N SER A 250 7.05 8.24 -3.90
CA SER A 250 7.50 9.59 -4.23
C SER A 250 8.18 9.56 -5.59
N ILE A 251 7.48 10.02 -6.65
CA ILE A 251 8.04 10.25 -7.98
C ILE A 251 8.05 11.76 -8.21
N ARG A 252 9.23 12.30 -8.46
CA ARG A 252 9.44 13.73 -8.66
C ARG A 252 8.91 14.18 -10.01
N LYS A 253 8.66 15.48 -10.14
CA LYS A 253 8.21 16.11 -11.40
C LYS A 253 9.05 15.71 -12.61
N ASN A 254 10.37 15.68 -12.48
CA ASN A 254 11.26 15.38 -13.62
C ASN A 254 11.28 13.88 -13.98
N GLU A 255 10.93 13.02 -13.03
CA GLU A 255 10.85 11.57 -13.24
C GLU A 255 9.50 11.20 -13.87
N GLN A 256 8.45 11.98 -13.60
CA GLN A 256 7.16 11.85 -14.29
C GLN A 256 7.29 12.04 -15.81
N VAL A 257 8.30 12.79 -16.27
CA VAL A 257 8.56 12.99 -17.70
C VAL A 257 8.94 11.67 -18.40
N ALA A 258 9.53 10.70 -17.69
CA ALA A 258 9.74 9.35 -18.24
C ALA A 258 8.51 8.44 -18.06
N LEU A 259 7.73 8.66 -17.00
CA LEU A 259 6.54 7.86 -16.71
C LEU A 259 5.40 8.12 -17.71
N ILE A 260 5.17 9.38 -18.09
CA ILE A 260 4.09 9.76 -19.01
C ILE A 260 4.24 9.02 -20.36
N PRO A 261 5.40 9.07 -21.05
CA PRO A 261 5.61 8.29 -22.26
C PRO A 261 5.50 6.78 -22.04
N PHE A 262 5.97 6.26 -20.91
CA PHE A 262 5.82 4.84 -20.61
C PHE A 262 4.34 4.44 -20.53
N LEU A 263 3.52 5.16 -19.76
CA LEU A 263 2.08 4.93 -19.71
C LEU A 263 1.47 5.07 -21.11
N ARG A 264 1.91 6.09 -21.86
CA ARG A 264 1.42 6.41 -23.20
C ARG A 264 1.62 5.31 -24.21
N TYR A 265 2.85 4.80 -24.29
CA TYR A 265 3.28 3.91 -25.36
C TYR A 265 3.26 2.44 -24.96
N ARG A 266 3.34 2.14 -23.65
CA ARG A 266 3.59 0.77 -23.18
C ARG A 266 2.44 0.14 -22.40
N CYS A 267 1.47 0.90 -21.89
CA CYS A 267 0.50 0.35 -20.91
C CYS A 267 -0.97 0.44 -21.35
N PRO A 268 -1.36 -0.03 -22.56
CA PRO A 268 -2.75 0.06 -23.03
C PRO A 268 -3.74 -0.80 -22.23
N LYS A 269 -3.24 -1.78 -21.46
CA LYS A 269 -4.04 -2.73 -20.66
C LYS A 269 -4.01 -2.42 -19.17
N LEU A 270 -3.50 -1.26 -18.76
CA LEU A 270 -3.40 -0.90 -17.35
C LEU A 270 -4.81 -0.76 -16.75
N THR A 271 -5.10 -1.55 -15.71
CA THR A 271 -6.37 -1.50 -14.97
C THR A 271 -6.19 -0.98 -13.56
N THR A 272 -5.01 -1.15 -12.96
CA THR A 272 -4.74 -0.80 -11.57
C THR A 272 -3.41 -0.08 -11.47
N TRP A 273 -3.42 1.10 -10.85
CA TRP A 273 -2.21 1.86 -10.56
C TRP A 273 -2.19 2.32 -9.09
N GLU A 274 -1.26 1.76 -8.30
CA GLU A 274 -1.17 1.98 -6.85
C GLU A 274 0.28 1.96 -6.33
N PRO A 275 0.75 2.87 -5.46
CA PRO A 275 0.28 4.22 -5.32
C PRO A 275 0.80 5.10 -6.46
N VAL A 276 -0.04 6.03 -6.90
CA VAL A 276 0.38 7.22 -7.61
C VAL A 276 0.95 8.17 -6.59
N SER A 277 2.27 8.24 -6.55
CA SER A 277 3.04 9.23 -5.82
C SER A 277 2.48 10.63 -6.02
N THR A 278 2.69 11.54 -5.07
CA THR A 278 2.31 12.96 -5.16
C THR A 278 2.62 13.56 -6.54
N VAL A 279 1.62 13.63 -7.42
CA VAL A 279 1.75 14.28 -8.72
C VAL A 279 1.66 15.77 -8.45
N ARG A 280 2.77 16.49 -8.62
CA ARG A 280 2.73 17.95 -8.46
C ARG A 280 1.84 18.55 -9.55
N PRO A 281 1.12 19.65 -9.25
CA PRO A 281 0.06 20.18 -10.12
C PRO A 281 0.52 20.45 -11.56
N ILE A 282 1.72 21.00 -11.77
CA ILE A 282 2.17 21.49 -13.09
C ILE A 282 2.15 20.41 -14.19
N SER A 283 2.28 19.14 -13.83
CA SER A 283 2.19 17.98 -14.73
C SER A 283 0.85 17.24 -14.65
N GLY A 284 -0.08 17.68 -13.80
CA GLY A 284 -1.37 17.06 -13.56
C GLY A 284 -2.24 17.01 -14.82
N SER A 285 -2.27 18.07 -15.63
CA SER A 285 -2.98 18.06 -16.91
C SER A 285 -2.34 17.09 -17.92
N GLN A 286 -1.01 17.07 -18.01
CA GLN A 286 -0.28 16.15 -18.90
C GLN A 286 -0.43 14.69 -18.46
N LEU A 287 -0.43 14.43 -17.16
CA LEU A 287 -0.65 13.09 -16.63
C LEU A 287 -2.11 12.67 -16.80
N ALA A 288 -3.07 13.57 -16.56
CA ALA A 288 -4.49 13.34 -16.84
C ALA A 288 -4.70 12.96 -18.30
N GLU A 289 -4.10 13.75 -19.20
CA GLU A 289 -4.15 13.52 -20.64
C GLU A 289 -3.49 12.18 -21.01
N ALA A 290 -2.33 11.87 -20.44
CA ALA A 290 -1.65 10.60 -20.69
C ALA A 290 -2.46 9.39 -20.19
N ILE A 291 -3.03 9.46 -18.99
CA ILE A 291 -3.92 8.42 -18.46
C ILE A 291 -5.13 8.26 -19.37
N ASN A 292 -5.77 9.36 -19.75
CA ASN A 292 -6.96 9.34 -20.61
C ASN A 292 -6.68 8.72 -21.98
N LEU A 293 -5.63 9.21 -22.65
CA LEU A 293 -5.31 8.80 -24.00
C LEU A 293 -4.78 7.36 -24.08
N SER A 294 -4.23 6.83 -22.98
CA SER A 294 -3.39 5.63 -23.07
C SER A 294 -3.72 4.53 -22.09
N CYS A 295 -4.50 4.82 -21.06
CA CYS A 295 -5.00 3.84 -20.11
C CYS A 295 -6.54 3.89 -20.06
N PRO A 296 -7.25 3.66 -21.19
CA PRO A 296 -8.71 3.74 -21.24
C PRO A 296 -9.41 2.70 -20.34
N ASN A 297 -8.69 1.67 -19.91
CA ASN A 297 -9.17 0.58 -19.06
C ASN A 297 -8.79 0.77 -17.57
N LEU A 298 -8.32 1.96 -17.16
CA LEU A 298 -7.92 2.20 -15.79
C LEU A 298 -9.15 2.19 -14.87
N GLU A 299 -9.25 1.16 -14.02
CA GLU A 299 -10.37 0.91 -13.10
C GLU A 299 -10.02 1.34 -11.67
N ASN A 300 -8.78 1.14 -11.24
CA ASN A 300 -8.33 1.40 -9.87
C ASN A 300 -7.16 2.38 -9.87
N LEU A 301 -7.33 3.50 -9.18
CA LEU A 301 -6.31 4.52 -9.01
C LEU A 301 -6.19 4.89 -7.54
N VAL A 302 -5.02 4.63 -6.96
CA VAL A 302 -4.73 4.97 -5.56
C VAL A 302 -3.69 6.07 -5.55
N PHE A 303 -4.03 7.28 -5.14
CA PHE A 303 -3.08 8.37 -4.91
C PHE A 303 -2.53 8.32 -3.50
N ASP A 304 -1.20 8.50 -3.39
CA ASP A 304 -0.53 8.76 -2.13
C ASP A 304 -0.12 10.23 -2.03
N GLY A 305 -0.71 10.95 -1.08
CA GLY A 305 -0.37 12.33 -0.74
C GLY A 305 -0.85 13.39 -1.73
N LEU A 306 -2.08 13.31 -2.26
CA LEU A 306 -2.64 14.39 -3.10
C LEU A 306 -2.66 15.73 -2.34
N SER A 307 -1.65 16.56 -2.57
CA SER A 307 -1.60 17.93 -2.10
C SER A 307 -2.30 18.82 -3.11
N ILE A 308 -3.58 19.12 -2.84
CA ILE A 308 -4.32 20.14 -3.58
C ILE A 308 -3.83 21.50 -3.04
N GLU A 309 -2.66 21.95 -3.51
CA GLU A 309 -2.18 23.29 -3.19
C GLU A 309 -3.15 24.32 -3.80
N ARG A 310 -3.79 25.12 -2.93
CA ARG A 310 -4.57 26.29 -3.36
C ARG A 310 -3.59 27.35 -3.85
N VAL A 311 -3.31 27.38 -5.15
CA VAL A 311 -2.61 28.51 -5.76
C VAL A 311 -3.58 29.69 -5.80
N GLY A 312 -3.57 30.48 -4.72
CA GLY A 312 -4.32 31.72 -4.62
C GLY A 312 -3.68 32.81 -5.47
N GLY A 313 -3.93 32.78 -6.78
CA GLY A 313 -3.58 33.88 -7.68
C GLY A 313 -3.11 33.41 -9.05
N GLY A 314 -4.01 33.41 -10.03
CA GLY A 314 -3.69 33.23 -11.46
C GLY A 314 -3.32 31.80 -11.84
N PHE A 315 -3.83 31.35 -12.98
CA PHE A 315 -3.57 30.03 -13.55
C PHE A 315 -2.07 29.72 -13.58
N ASP A 316 -1.65 28.67 -12.85
CA ASP A 316 -0.62 27.76 -13.33
C ASP A 316 -0.79 26.38 -12.67
N GLY A 317 -1.51 25.52 -13.37
CA GLY A 317 -1.29 24.08 -13.33
C GLY A 317 -2.04 23.27 -12.28
N GLY A 318 -3.20 23.65 -11.75
CA GLY A 318 -4.02 22.66 -11.02
C GLY A 318 -4.50 21.53 -11.95
N MET A 319 -4.40 20.26 -11.56
CA MET A 319 -5.15 19.18 -12.24
C MET A 319 -6.63 19.48 -12.02
N ASP A 320 -7.37 19.79 -13.08
CA ASP A 320 -8.82 19.86 -12.98
C ASP A 320 -9.34 18.44 -12.75
N MET A 321 -9.64 18.13 -11.50
CA MET A 321 -10.12 16.81 -11.09
C MET A 321 -11.44 16.48 -11.80
N GLU A 322 -12.27 17.47 -12.15
CA GLU A 322 -13.50 17.23 -12.87
C GLU A 322 -13.20 16.75 -14.31
N ASP A 323 -12.29 17.43 -15.01
CA ASP A 323 -11.87 17.02 -16.35
C ASP A 323 -11.12 15.68 -16.34
N PHE A 324 -10.31 15.43 -15.31
CA PHE A 324 -9.64 14.15 -15.11
C PHE A 324 -10.63 13.00 -14.93
N LEU A 325 -11.63 13.19 -14.05
CA LEU A 325 -12.65 12.18 -13.79
C LEU A 325 -13.57 11.95 -15.00
N ARG A 326 -13.90 13.01 -15.74
CA ARG A 326 -14.65 12.89 -17.00
C ARG A 326 -13.88 12.10 -18.05
N SER A 327 -12.57 12.25 -18.05
CA SER A 327 -11.65 11.56 -18.96
C SER A 327 -11.48 10.08 -18.60
N CYS A 328 -11.47 9.73 -17.32
CA CYS A 328 -11.30 8.35 -16.85
C CYS A 328 -12.64 7.61 -16.73
N SER A 329 -13.36 7.42 -17.84
CA SER A 329 -14.71 6.83 -17.83
C SER A 329 -14.81 5.40 -17.27
N SER A 330 -13.70 4.66 -17.24
CA SER A 330 -13.61 3.29 -16.68
C SER A 330 -13.29 3.24 -15.19
N LEU A 331 -12.97 4.38 -14.56
CA LEU A 331 -12.49 4.43 -13.19
C LEU A 331 -13.59 4.02 -12.20
N GLU A 332 -13.38 2.92 -11.48
CA GLU A 332 -14.31 2.37 -10.48
C GLU A 332 -13.93 2.77 -9.05
N ARG A 333 -12.62 2.83 -8.77
CA ARG A 333 -12.06 3.08 -7.45
C ARG A 333 -11.01 4.18 -7.51
N LEU A 334 -11.25 5.25 -6.74
CA LEU A 334 -10.30 6.33 -6.53
C LEU A 334 -10.00 6.46 -5.03
N GLU A 335 -8.78 6.12 -4.63
CA GLU A 335 -8.34 6.30 -3.23
C GLU A 335 -7.34 7.42 -3.13
N THR A 336 -7.40 8.18 -2.05
CA THR A 336 -6.43 9.22 -1.74
C THR A 336 -5.98 9.07 -0.30
N THR A 337 -4.69 8.83 -0.08
CA THR A 337 -4.11 8.88 1.27
C THR A 337 -3.58 10.29 1.49
N TYR A 338 -4.08 11.00 2.50
CA TYR A 338 -3.54 12.30 2.87
C TYR A 338 -2.48 12.08 3.96
N SER A 339 -1.22 12.37 3.62
CA SER A 339 -0.14 12.48 4.59
C SER A 339 0.05 13.96 4.91
N GLU A 340 -0.13 14.35 6.18
CA GLU A 340 0.21 15.71 6.60
C GLU A 340 1.72 15.94 6.40
N PRO A 341 2.13 17.10 5.83
CA PRO A 341 3.54 17.45 5.74
C PRO A 341 4.11 17.57 7.16
N ASN A 342 5.25 16.90 7.40
CA ASN A 342 5.95 16.66 8.68
C ASN A 342 6.40 17.91 9.50
N ASN A 343 5.70 19.04 9.47
CA ASN A 343 6.08 20.22 10.24
C ASN A 343 5.51 20.26 11.67
N PHE A 344 4.70 19.27 12.08
CA PHE A 344 4.30 19.06 13.48
C PHE A 344 4.41 17.58 13.84
N SER A 345 4.99 17.27 15.01
CA SER A 345 5.39 15.92 15.47
C SER A 345 4.24 14.99 15.88
N THR A 346 3.02 15.20 15.38
CA THR A 346 1.85 14.38 15.70
C THR A 346 1.33 13.74 14.42
N GLY A 347 1.96 12.64 14.00
CA GLY A 347 1.61 11.92 12.77
C GLY A 347 0.18 11.39 12.81
N GLN A 348 -0.75 12.09 12.16
CA GLN A 348 -2.10 11.60 11.84
C GLN A 348 -2.36 11.84 10.35
N GLY A 349 -2.30 10.79 9.54
CA GLY A 349 -2.75 10.83 8.15
C GLY A 349 -4.21 10.41 8.05
N ALA A 350 -5.04 11.18 7.35
CA ALA A 350 -6.43 10.80 7.05
C ALA A 350 -6.47 10.12 5.66
N THR A 351 -7.09 8.95 5.55
CA THR A 351 -7.31 8.29 4.25
C THR A 351 -8.74 8.55 3.77
N GLY A 352 -8.89 9.12 2.58
CA GLY A 352 -10.17 9.30 1.91
C GLY A 352 -10.34 8.29 0.78
N THR A 353 -11.43 7.54 0.78
CA THR A 353 -11.81 6.67 -0.35
C THR A 353 -13.01 7.30 -1.05
N MET A 354 -12.93 7.49 -2.37
CA MET A 354 -14.03 7.96 -3.20
C MET A 354 -14.41 6.88 -4.22
N TRP A 355 -15.66 6.43 -4.18
CA TRP A 355 -16.22 5.49 -5.15
C TRP A 355 -16.99 6.27 -6.20
N ILE A 356 -16.71 6.03 -7.47
CA ILE A 356 -17.32 6.73 -8.60
C ILE A 356 -18.11 5.71 -9.41
N ARG A 357 -19.43 5.58 -9.20
CA ARG A 357 -20.31 4.90 -10.16
C ARG A 357 -21.79 5.23 -10.01
N ASP A 358 -22.42 5.48 -11.16
CA ASP A 358 -23.85 5.77 -11.37
C ASP A 358 -24.73 4.53 -11.65
N LYS A 359 -24.23 3.31 -11.41
CA LYS A 359 -25.01 2.07 -11.65
C LYS A 359 -25.34 1.34 -10.35
N PRO A 360 -26.60 0.89 -10.15
CA PRO A 360 -26.99 0.13 -8.97
C PRO A 360 -26.18 -1.16 -8.89
N LEU A 361 -25.54 -1.38 -7.73
CA LEU A 361 -24.77 -2.59 -7.42
C LEU A 361 -25.65 -3.84 -7.59
N SER A 362 -25.23 -4.80 -8.42
CA SER A 362 -25.76 -6.15 -8.34
C SER A 362 -25.14 -6.86 -7.13
N THR A 363 -25.98 -7.66 -6.47
CA THR A 363 -25.81 -8.29 -5.16
C THR A 363 -24.41 -8.81 -4.78
N ARG A 364 -24.06 -8.50 -3.52
CA ARG A 364 -23.04 -9.11 -2.63
C ARG A 364 -21.57 -8.77 -2.90
N GLN A 365 -21.11 -7.65 -2.33
CA GLN A 365 -19.77 -7.55 -1.73
C GLN A 365 -19.82 -6.72 -0.44
N SER A 366 -19.06 -7.15 0.58
CA SER A 366 -18.96 -6.52 1.90
C SER A 366 -17.72 -5.62 1.92
N LEU A 367 -17.89 -4.34 2.23
CA LEU A 367 -16.80 -3.39 2.46
C LEU A 367 -16.63 -3.17 3.97
N THR A 368 -15.38 -3.21 4.43
CA THR A 368 -14.98 -2.95 5.83
C THR A 368 -14.10 -1.71 5.84
N LEU A 369 -14.35 -0.77 6.74
CA LEU A 369 -13.44 0.34 7.03
C LEU A 369 -13.57 0.76 8.50
N THR A 370 -12.41 1.02 9.12
CA THR A 370 -12.20 1.30 10.55
C THR A 370 -11.70 2.74 10.71
N SER A 371 -12.27 3.52 11.64
CA SER A 371 -11.59 4.68 12.26
C SER A 371 -12.38 5.22 13.47
N ALA A 372 -11.69 5.56 14.56
CA ALA A 372 -12.21 6.28 15.73
C ALA A 372 -11.48 7.63 15.87
N LEU A 373 -12.19 8.69 16.30
CA LEU A 373 -11.67 10.05 16.55
C LEU A 373 -12.44 10.71 17.71
N THR A 374 -11.75 11.47 18.56
CA THR A 374 -12.21 12.73 19.19
C THR A 374 -11.04 13.57 19.72
N SER A 375 -10.95 14.85 19.35
CA SER A 375 -10.58 15.97 20.25
C SER A 375 -10.83 17.36 19.62
N THR A 376 -10.83 18.38 20.48
CA THR A 376 -11.33 19.77 20.35
C THR A 376 -10.29 20.79 19.85
N PRO A 377 -10.70 21.96 19.28
CA PRO A 377 -9.78 22.94 18.70
C PRO A 377 -9.45 24.13 19.62
N THR A 378 -8.24 24.68 19.49
CA THR A 378 -7.87 26.02 19.97
C THR A 378 -7.18 26.88 18.91
N SER A 379 -7.56 28.15 18.91
CA SER A 379 -6.96 29.36 18.32
C SER A 379 -7.19 29.68 16.83
N THR A 380 -7.44 30.98 16.64
CA THR A 380 -7.85 31.71 15.44
C THR A 380 -6.67 32.25 14.63
N PRO A 381 -6.83 32.40 13.30
CA PRO A 381 -6.33 33.60 12.66
C PRO A 381 -7.35 34.26 11.72
N THR A 382 -7.25 35.59 11.69
CA THR A 382 -7.99 36.55 10.88
C THR A 382 -7.52 36.58 9.44
N SER A 383 -8.26 35.92 8.55
CA SER A 383 -8.46 36.35 7.16
C SER A 383 -9.71 35.64 6.62
N THR A 384 -10.59 36.37 5.93
CA THR A 384 -11.86 35.84 5.42
C THR A 384 -11.61 34.73 4.39
N PRO A 385 -11.96 33.46 4.68
CA PRO A 385 -11.71 32.36 3.77
C PRO A 385 -12.92 32.08 2.88
N THR A 386 -12.67 31.86 1.59
CA THR A 386 -13.63 31.26 0.66
C THR A 386 -13.53 29.73 0.77
N TRP A 387 -14.63 29.08 1.16
CA TRP A 387 -14.67 27.66 1.49
C TRP A 387 -15.02 26.79 0.28
N VAL A 388 -14.28 25.68 0.11
CA VAL A 388 -14.60 24.61 -0.84
C VAL A 388 -14.94 23.37 -0.01
N TRP A 389 -16.01 22.68 -0.38
CA TRP A 389 -16.63 21.63 0.42
C TRP A 389 -16.16 20.26 -0.10
N ALA A 390 -15.59 19.43 0.76
CA ALA A 390 -15.42 18.00 0.50
C ALA A 390 -16.58 17.27 1.18
N CYS A 391 -17.38 16.56 0.38
CA CYS A 391 -18.51 15.78 0.87
C CYS A 391 -18.10 14.30 0.88
N ARG A 392 -17.99 13.68 2.06
CA ARG A 392 -17.84 12.22 2.17
C ARG A 392 -19.24 11.64 2.30
N THR A 393 -19.70 10.93 1.28
CA THR A 393 -20.98 10.21 1.30
C THR A 393 -20.69 8.72 1.39
N THR A 394 -21.01 8.09 2.51
CA THR A 394 -21.03 6.62 2.61
C THR A 394 -22.47 6.15 2.40
N LEU A 395 -22.72 5.44 1.30
CA LEU A 395 -23.98 4.73 1.05
C LEU A 395 -23.92 3.37 1.74
N THR A 396 -24.66 3.23 2.83
CA THR A 396 -25.11 1.90 3.28
C THR A 396 -26.62 1.81 3.08
N HIS A 397 -27.17 0.60 3.02
CA HIS A 397 -28.48 0.29 2.44
C HIS A 397 -29.69 1.13 2.91
N LEU A 398 -29.59 1.99 3.93
CA LEU A 398 -30.65 2.90 4.36
C LEU A 398 -30.19 4.29 4.87
N ASP A 399 -28.89 4.64 4.84
CA ASP A 399 -28.42 5.93 5.38
C ASP A 399 -27.25 6.52 4.57
N ALA A 400 -27.31 7.84 4.35
CA ALA A 400 -26.17 8.64 3.88
C ALA A 400 -25.60 9.42 5.06
N THR A 401 -24.37 9.08 5.48
CA THR A 401 -23.67 9.83 6.53
C THR A 401 -22.77 10.87 5.91
N PHE A 402 -22.97 12.14 6.28
CA PHE A 402 -22.14 13.27 5.86
C PHE A 402 -21.16 13.61 6.99
N TYR A 403 -19.86 13.53 6.72
CA TYR A 403 -18.84 13.98 7.67
C TYR A 403 -18.43 15.42 7.39
N MET A 404 -18.44 16.24 8.45
CA MET A 404 -18.05 17.65 8.39
C MET A 404 -16.86 17.91 9.31
N TYR A 405 -15.82 18.52 8.76
CA TYR A 405 -14.61 18.85 9.52
C TYR A 405 -14.58 20.29 10.09
N ARG A 406 -15.57 21.17 9.81
CA ARG A 406 -15.70 22.54 10.41
C ARG A 406 -17.15 23.07 10.43
N ASN A 407 -17.40 24.10 11.25
CA ASN A 407 -18.71 24.77 11.44
C ASN A 407 -19.32 25.34 10.14
N VAL A 408 -20.60 25.06 9.89
CA VAL A 408 -21.40 25.66 8.80
C VAL A 408 -21.86 27.06 9.20
N SER A 409 -21.38 28.10 8.50
CA SER A 409 -21.90 29.46 8.68
C SER A 409 -23.21 29.72 7.93
N ASP A 410 -23.50 28.96 6.87
CA ASP A 410 -24.71 29.12 6.04
C ASP A 410 -25.52 27.81 5.97
N LYS A 411 -26.45 27.65 6.92
CA LYS A 411 -27.35 26.49 7.03
C LYS A 411 -28.28 26.35 5.81
N GLY A 412 -28.65 27.45 5.17
CA GLY A 412 -29.59 27.46 4.04
C GLY A 412 -28.97 26.91 2.76
N ARG A 413 -27.73 27.31 2.48
CA ARG A 413 -26.97 26.79 1.33
C ARG A 413 -26.61 25.31 1.49
N PHE A 414 -26.23 24.90 2.70
CA PHE A 414 -25.95 23.50 3.01
C PHE A 414 -27.18 22.61 2.81
N ARG A 415 -28.33 23.04 3.33
CA ARG A 415 -29.61 22.34 3.12
C ARG A 415 -29.94 22.19 1.63
N LYS A 416 -29.79 23.26 0.83
CA LYS A 416 -30.01 23.20 -0.63
C LYS A 416 -29.08 22.22 -1.34
N GLN A 417 -27.83 22.09 -0.89
CA GLN A 417 -26.87 21.14 -1.47
C GLN A 417 -27.18 19.68 -1.11
N ILE A 418 -27.59 19.40 0.14
CA ILE A 418 -28.10 18.09 0.53
C ILE A 418 -29.32 17.74 -0.31
N GLU A 419 -30.30 18.65 -0.40
CA GLU A 419 -31.50 18.47 -1.20
C GLU A 419 -31.16 18.20 -2.67
N GLN A 420 -30.23 18.94 -3.27
CA GLN A 420 -29.77 18.70 -4.65
C GLN A 420 -29.10 17.33 -4.82
N THR A 421 -28.32 16.88 -3.83
CA THR A 421 -27.64 15.58 -3.86
C THR A 421 -28.64 14.43 -3.80
N TYR A 422 -29.61 14.48 -2.89
CA TYR A 422 -30.71 13.50 -2.82
C TYR A 422 -31.61 13.53 -4.07
N ARG A 423 -31.81 14.71 -4.66
CA ARG A 423 -32.56 14.88 -5.91
C ARG A 423 -31.83 14.20 -7.08
N LYS A 424 -30.51 14.29 -7.15
CA LYS A 424 -29.68 13.57 -8.14
C LYS A 424 -29.68 12.05 -7.95
N LEU A 425 -29.81 11.59 -6.70
CA LEU A 425 -29.87 10.16 -6.36
C LEU A 425 -31.28 9.54 -6.50
N GLY A 426 -32.30 10.32 -6.89
CA GLY A 426 -33.67 9.83 -7.04
C GLY A 426 -34.39 9.49 -5.73
N GLN A 427 -33.90 9.98 -4.59
CA GLN A 427 -34.38 9.63 -3.24
C GLN A 427 -34.96 10.83 -2.48
N LEU A 428 -35.61 11.77 -3.17
CA LEU A 428 -36.13 12.99 -2.54
C LEU A 428 -37.23 12.71 -1.50
N GLU A 429 -37.96 11.60 -1.63
CA GLU A 429 -39.01 11.20 -0.68
C GLU A 429 -38.46 10.77 0.69
N ALA A 430 -37.19 10.33 0.76
CA ALA A 430 -36.51 9.99 2.02
C ALA A 430 -36.19 11.23 2.89
N LEU A 431 -36.34 12.44 2.34
CA LEU A 431 -35.99 13.70 3.01
C LEU A 431 -37.05 14.13 4.05
N VAL A 432 -38.25 13.53 4.04
CA VAL A 432 -39.34 13.82 4.99
C VAL A 432 -39.04 13.27 6.40
N GLU A 433 -38.16 12.28 6.52
CA GLU A 433 -37.74 11.68 7.82
C GLU A 433 -36.30 12.03 8.23
N LEU A 434 -35.84 13.27 7.97
CA LEU A 434 -34.51 13.69 8.41
C LEU A 434 -34.49 13.95 9.93
N ARG A 435 -34.24 12.89 10.72
CA ARG A 435 -33.77 13.00 12.11
C ARG A 435 -32.30 13.39 12.10
N LEU A 436 -32.01 14.68 12.27
CA LEU A 436 -30.66 15.16 12.54
C LEU A 436 -30.24 14.70 13.95
N GLY A 437 -29.56 13.56 14.04
CA GLY A 437 -28.91 13.14 15.28
C GLY A 437 -27.73 14.06 15.58
N CYS A 438 -27.81 14.81 16.68
CA CYS A 438 -26.64 15.44 17.29
C CYS A 438 -25.95 14.40 18.19
N CYS A 439 -24.62 14.31 18.16
CA CYS A 439 -23.83 13.48 19.08
C CYS A 439 -23.76 14.09 20.50
N CYS A 440 -24.87 14.57 21.05
CA CYS A 440 -24.98 14.77 22.49
C CYS A 440 -25.59 13.52 23.12
N ARG A 441 -24.85 12.87 24.01
CA ARG A 441 -25.29 11.67 24.74
C ARG A 441 -26.48 11.99 25.64
N CYS A 442 -27.70 11.76 25.17
CA CYS A 442 -28.89 11.63 25.99
C CYS A 442 -29.73 10.45 25.47
N TYR A 443 -29.70 9.30 26.14
CA TYR A 443 -30.56 8.16 25.84
C TYR A 443 -31.82 8.19 26.72
N GLY A 444 -33.01 8.28 26.10
CA GLY A 444 -34.30 8.09 26.76
C GLY A 444 -35.50 8.50 25.88
N PRO A 445 -36.63 7.75 25.87
CA PRO A 445 -37.73 7.97 24.93
C PRO A 445 -38.72 8.99 25.53
N LYS A 446 -38.56 10.27 25.18
CA LYS A 446 -39.57 11.35 25.15
C LYS A 446 -38.88 12.69 24.84
N LEU A 447 -38.66 12.96 23.55
CA LEU A 447 -38.13 14.23 23.04
C LEU A 447 -39.28 15.10 22.52
N ALA A 448 -40.14 15.56 23.43
CA ALA A 448 -41.12 16.61 23.12
C ALA A 448 -40.84 17.94 23.85
N ASP A 449 -40.08 17.93 24.95
CA ASP A 449 -39.89 19.12 25.80
C ASP A 449 -38.41 19.41 26.14
N CYS A 450 -37.51 19.34 25.15
CA CYS A 450 -36.12 19.77 25.38
C CYS A 450 -35.97 21.28 25.08
N GLN A 451 -36.00 22.10 26.13
CA GLN A 451 -35.86 23.57 26.09
C GLN A 451 -34.45 24.08 25.76
N HIS A 452 -33.53 23.27 25.23
CA HIS A 452 -32.18 23.70 24.85
C HIS A 452 -32.09 24.44 23.50
N TYR A 453 -33.18 25.04 23.03
CA TYR A 453 -33.20 25.85 21.81
C TYR A 453 -33.46 27.35 22.05
N LEU A 454 -33.53 27.80 23.31
CA LEU A 454 -33.68 29.21 23.66
C LEU A 454 -32.76 29.54 24.83
N TYR A 455 -31.47 29.80 24.55
CA TYR A 455 -30.63 30.70 25.35
C TYR A 455 -29.24 30.85 24.68
N SER A 456 -29.03 31.91 23.91
CA SER A 456 -27.68 32.41 23.55
C SER A 456 -27.76 33.74 22.80
N ALA A 457 -27.97 34.82 23.53
CA ALA A 457 -27.28 36.10 23.31
C ALA A 457 -27.57 36.96 24.55
N GLU A 458 -26.52 37.59 25.10
CA GLU A 458 -26.55 38.47 26.28
C GLU A 458 -26.69 37.75 27.64
N ASN A 459 -25.55 37.32 28.21
CA ASN A 459 -25.21 37.43 29.65
C ASN A 459 -23.94 36.65 30.08
N GLY A 460 -23.24 35.97 29.16
CA GLY A 460 -21.96 35.30 29.49
C GLY A 460 -20.78 36.22 29.85
N ALA A 461 -20.94 37.54 29.79
CA ALA A 461 -19.88 38.50 30.12
C ALA A 461 -19.92 38.99 31.59
N ALA A 462 -21.01 38.72 32.34
CA ALA A 462 -21.16 39.19 33.71
C ALA A 462 -20.66 38.19 34.78
N GLU A 463 -20.68 36.88 34.50
CA GLU A 463 -20.22 35.85 35.44
C GLU A 463 -18.69 35.69 35.47
N ILE A 464 -17.98 36.12 34.42
CA ILE A 464 -16.51 36.07 34.36
C ILE A 464 -15.87 37.20 35.18
N LEU A 465 -16.58 38.30 35.43
CA LEU A 465 -16.10 39.40 36.26
C LEU A 465 -16.36 39.17 37.75
N GLN A 466 -17.37 38.39 38.13
CA GLN A 466 -17.62 38.05 39.55
C GLN A 466 -16.79 36.87 40.06
N GLY A 467 -16.27 36.01 39.17
CA GLY A 467 -15.31 34.96 39.54
C GLY A 467 -13.90 35.47 39.88
N ARG A 468 -13.54 36.67 39.40
CA ARG A 468 -12.20 37.26 39.59
C ARG A 468 -11.98 37.93 40.95
N ASP A 469 -13.06 38.37 41.60
CA ASP A 469 -12.98 39.01 42.92
C ASP A 469 -13.03 37.99 44.07
N ARG A 470 -13.58 36.78 43.84
CA ARG A 470 -13.51 35.66 44.80
C ARG A 470 -12.09 35.07 44.90
N GLN A 471 -11.40 34.91 43.78
CA GLN A 471 -10.02 34.39 43.77
C GLN A 471 -8.99 35.35 44.41
N LYS A 472 -9.26 36.65 44.44
CA LYS A 472 -8.40 37.63 45.13
C LYS A 472 -8.61 37.67 46.64
N GLN A 473 -9.80 37.31 47.14
CA GLN A 473 -10.07 37.24 48.59
C GLN A 473 -9.56 35.92 49.21
N GLU A 474 -9.55 34.82 48.45
CA GLU A 474 -9.01 33.54 48.92
C GLU A 474 -7.47 33.51 48.96
N GLN A 475 -6.79 34.29 48.09
CA GLN A 475 -5.32 34.41 48.10
C GLN A 475 -4.74 35.33 49.19
N GLN A 476 -5.57 36.08 49.94
CA GLN A 476 -5.10 36.92 51.06
C GLN A 476 -5.27 36.27 52.45
N GLN A 477 -5.84 35.07 52.56
CA GLN A 477 -6.03 34.37 53.84
C GLN A 477 -5.09 33.18 54.10
N GLN A 478 -4.12 32.92 53.23
CA GLN A 478 -3.10 31.89 53.47
C GLN A 478 -1.68 32.45 53.30
N GLN A 479 -1.23 33.17 54.33
CA GLN A 479 0.19 33.34 54.62
C GLN A 479 0.41 33.04 56.10
N GLN A 480 0.92 31.85 56.42
CA GLN A 480 2.00 31.58 57.37
C GLN A 480 2.39 30.08 57.31
N PRO A 481 3.62 29.71 57.74
CA PRO A 481 4.44 28.78 56.96
C PRO A 481 4.72 27.43 57.65
N GLU A 482 5.41 26.59 56.86
CA GLU A 482 6.28 25.46 57.21
C GLU A 482 5.74 24.03 57.03
N GLN A 483 6.47 23.37 56.12
CA GLN A 483 7.11 22.06 56.27
C GLN A 483 6.52 20.81 55.61
N GLU A 484 7.43 20.21 54.83
CA GLU A 484 7.62 18.81 54.48
C GLU A 484 7.09 18.27 53.13
N ARG A 485 8.05 17.67 52.42
CA ARG A 485 8.01 17.03 51.12
C ARG A 485 7.02 15.86 51.11
N GLY A 486 6.19 15.81 50.06
CA GLY A 486 5.55 14.59 49.58
C GLY A 486 5.62 14.56 48.06
N GLU A 487 6.28 13.54 47.51
CA GLU A 487 6.31 13.21 46.08
C GLU A 487 4.88 12.90 45.60
N GLY A 488 4.40 13.65 44.61
CA GLY A 488 3.13 13.39 43.93
C GLY A 488 3.41 12.96 42.50
N GLN A 489 3.18 11.67 42.20
CA GLN A 489 3.07 11.14 40.85
C GLN A 489 1.83 11.75 40.18
N GLU A 490 2.03 12.41 39.04
CA GLU A 490 0.95 12.76 38.12
C GLU A 490 0.41 11.47 37.49
N GLY A 491 -0.89 11.23 37.68
CA GLY A 491 -1.60 10.09 37.09
C GLY A 491 -1.88 10.36 35.61
N ASP A 492 -1.31 9.52 34.75
CA ASP A 492 -1.80 9.30 33.39
C ASP A 492 -3.24 8.79 33.49
N ASP A 493 -4.19 9.54 32.93
CA ASP A 493 -5.55 9.04 32.72
C ASP A 493 -5.48 7.94 31.65
N ASP A 494 -5.47 6.69 32.11
CA ASP A 494 -5.43 5.47 31.30
C ASP A 494 -6.43 5.55 30.14
N GLU A 495 -5.87 5.65 28.94
CA GLU A 495 -6.57 5.50 27.68
C GLU A 495 -7.29 4.14 27.71
N VAL A 496 -8.61 4.13 27.53
CA VAL A 496 -9.43 2.91 27.59
C VAL A 496 -9.07 2.01 26.40
N ILE A 497 -8.01 1.23 26.56
CA ILE A 497 -7.63 0.15 25.65
C ILE A 497 -8.72 -0.91 25.77
N LEU A 498 -9.23 -1.38 24.62
CA LEU A 498 -10.18 -2.49 24.56
C LEU A 498 -9.53 -3.76 25.14
N ASP A 499 -9.71 -3.96 26.44
CA ASP A 499 -9.26 -5.15 27.15
C ASP A 499 -10.13 -6.35 26.69
N MET A 500 -9.52 -7.35 26.05
CA MET A 500 -10.24 -8.52 25.54
C MET A 500 -10.41 -9.57 26.65
N SER A 501 -10.74 -9.14 27.88
CA SER A 501 -11.10 -10.00 29.00
C SER A 501 -12.62 -10.13 29.09
N LEU A 502 -13.09 -11.18 29.77
CA LEU A 502 -14.52 -11.37 30.00
C LEU A 502 -15.16 -10.26 30.84
N GLU A 503 -14.39 -9.60 31.70
CA GLU A 503 -14.89 -8.62 32.65
C GLU A 503 -15.16 -7.25 32.01
N THR A 504 -14.39 -6.87 30.98
CA THR A 504 -14.33 -5.49 30.52
C THR A 504 -14.64 -5.28 29.03
N GLY A 505 -14.37 -6.26 28.15
CA GLY A 505 -14.47 -6.01 26.70
C GLY A 505 -15.02 -7.12 25.82
N LEU A 506 -14.81 -8.41 26.16
CA LEU A 506 -15.18 -9.51 25.28
C LEU A 506 -16.71 -9.59 25.07
N GLY A 507 -17.49 -9.28 26.13
CA GLY A 507 -18.95 -9.26 26.09
C GLY A 507 -19.52 -8.31 25.03
N HIS A 508 -18.87 -7.18 24.78
CA HIS A 508 -19.31 -6.20 23.77
C HIS A 508 -19.22 -6.74 22.34
N LEU A 509 -18.42 -7.78 22.12
CA LEU A 509 -18.22 -8.40 20.81
C LEU A 509 -19.16 -9.60 20.55
N ALA A 510 -20.06 -9.93 21.47
CA ALA A 510 -20.98 -11.07 21.35
C ALA A 510 -21.88 -11.01 20.09
N GLY A 511 -22.15 -9.79 19.60
CA GLY A 511 -22.97 -9.55 18.41
C GLY A 511 -22.28 -9.87 17.07
N LEU A 512 -20.95 -10.08 17.05
CA LEU A 512 -20.16 -10.29 15.83
C LEU A 512 -20.26 -11.74 15.29
N LYS A 513 -21.48 -12.23 15.06
CA LYS A 513 -21.77 -13.63 14.64
C LYS A 513 -21.24 -14.03 13.26
N ARG A 514 -20.68 -13.09 12.49
CA ARG A 514 -20.14 -13.33 11.13
C ARG A 514 -18.61 -13.15 11.05
N MET A 515 -17.94 -13.02 12.19
CA MET A 515 -16.50 -12.82 12.24
C MET A 515 -15.77 -14.09 11.79
N ARG A 516 -14.97 -14.00 10.72
CA ARG A 516 -14.20 -15.13 10.18
C ARG A 516 -12.75 -15.16 10.65
N PHE A 517 -12.21 -14.02 11.02
CA PHE A 517 -10.82 -13.86 11.42
C PHE A 517 -10.72 -12.77 12.50
N LEU A 518 -10.00 -13.09 13.57
CA LEU A 518 -9.69 -12.17 14.67
C LEU A 518 -8.18 -12.25 14.93
N SER A 519 -7.48 -11.14 14.77
CA SER A 519 -6.04 -11.05 15.07
C SER A 519 -5.81 -10.14 16.27
N ILE A 520 -5.22 -10.72 17.32
CA ILE A 520 -4.95 -10.05 18.61
C ILE A 520 -3.44 -9.80 18.78
N GLY A 521 -2.62 -10.19 17.81
CA GLY A 521 -1.15 -10.19 17.92
C GLY A 521 -0.47 -8.82 18.06
N ARG A 522 -1.22 -7.72 18.05
CA ARG A 522 -0.70 -6.36 18.27
C ARG A 522 -1.16 -5.71 19.57
N ILE A 523 -2.03 -6.37 20.35
CA ILE A 523 -2.44 -5.87 21.68
C ILE A 523 -1.36 -6.28 22.67
N GLN A 524 -0.46 -5.35 23.00
CA GLN A 524 0.63 -5.60 23.94
C GLN A 524 0.07 -5.82 25.35
N GLY A 525 0.63 -6.79 26.08
CA GLY A 525 0.26 -7.09 27.46
C GLY A 525 -0.98 -7.98 27.63
N HIS A 526 -1.80 -8.15 26.59
CA HIS A 526 -3.03 -8.91 26.73
C HIS A 526 -2.83 -10.43 26.58
N LYS A 527 -3.45 -11.20 27.48
CA LYS A 527 -3.43 -12.67 27.46
C LYS A 527 -4.85 -13.20 27.38
N ILE A 528 -5.13 -13.98 26.34
CA ILE A 528 -6.40 -14.70 26.22
C ILE A 528 -6.29 -15.94 27.10
N GLY A 529 -7.04 -15.96 28.20
CA GLY A 529 -7.15 -17.10 29.08
C GLY A 529 -8.07 -18.19 28.51
N TYR A 530 -8.13 -19.31 29.22
CA TYR A 530 -8.99 -20.43 28.84
C TYR A 530 -10.48 -20.04 28.89
N ALA A 531 -10.88 -19.21 29.86
CA ALA A 531 -12.26 -18.76 30.01
C ALA A 531 -12.71 -17.91 28.82
N GLU A 532 -11.85 -17.00 28.35
CA GLU A 532 -12.09 -16.18 27.16
C GLU A 532 -12.21 -17.07 25.91
N LEU A 533 -11.31 -18.04 25.72
CA LEU A 533 -11.37 -18.99 24.59
C LEU A 533 -12.67 -19.79 24.60
N GLU A 534 -13.10 -20.28 25.76
CA GLU A 534 -14.34 -21.03 25.87
C GLU A 534 -15.58 -20.17 25.62
N TRP A 535 -15.54 -18.90 26.05
CA TRP A 535 -16.57 -17.94 25.71
C TRP A 535 -16.62 -17.64 24.20
N MET A 536 -15.46 -17.44 23.56
CA MET A 536 -15.36 -17.22 22.11
C MET A 536 -15.97 -18.40 21.35
N ARG A 537 -15.61 -19.63 21.74
CA ARG A 537 -16.16 -20.87 21.16
C ARG A 537 -17.68 -20.96 21.27
N ARG A 538 -18.27 -20.49 22.39
CA ARG A 538 -19.73 -20.52 22.59
C ARG A 538 -20.45 -19.41 21.85
N ASN A 539 -19.83 -18.25 21.67
CA ASN A 539 -20.49 -17.04 21.17
C ASN A 539 -20.19 -16.73 19.70
N TRP A 540 -19.10 -17.25 19.13
CA TRP A 540 -18.74 -17.08 17.72
C TRP A 540 -18.72 -18.47 17.04
N PRO A 541 -19.78 -18.81 16.28
CA PRO A 541 -19.97 -20.13 15.68
C PRO A 541 -19.04 -20.43 14.51
#